data_AF-A0A256W8J3-F1
#
_entry.id   AF-A0A256W8J3-F1
#
_cell.length_a   1.000
_cell.length_b   1.000
_cell.length_c   1.000
_cell.angle_alpha   90.00
_cell.angle_beta   90.00
_cell.angle_gamma   90.00
#
_symmetry.space_group_name_H-M   'P 1'
#
loop_
_entity.id
_entity.type
_entity.pdbx_description
1 polymer ?
#
loop_
_entity_poly.entity_id
_entity_poly.type
_entity_poly.pdbx_seq_one_letter_code
_entity_poly.pdbx_strand_id
1 'polypeptide(L)'
;MINKIISFSIKNKALIGLMTIGLIIGGIYSMTKVPLDAMPDITNNQVLVITTAPNLGTEDIEQFVTYQVELAVANLPDVTEIRSVSRFGLSVVTIV
;
A
#
# COMPACT_ATOMS: atom_id res chain seq x y z
N MET A 1 -26.20 13.46 -33.58
CA MET A 1 -26.29 13.24 -32.11
C MET A 1 -25.61 14.36 -31.33
N ILE A 2 -24.34 14.69 -31.62
CA ILE A 2 -23.61 15.78 -30.94
C ILE A 2 -24.34 17.14 -31.03
N ASN A 3 -24.87 17.48 -32.22
CA ASN A 3 -25.62 18.72 -32.44
C ASN A 3 -26.88 18.83 -31.58
N LYS A 4 -27.46 17.70 -31.16
CA LYS A 4 -28.64 17.65 -30.29
C LYS A 4 -28.27 17.92 -28.83
N ILE A 5 -27.07 17.51 -28.41
CA ILE A 5 -26.53 17.82 -27.08
C ILE A 5 -26.15 19.30 -27.01
N ILE A 6 -25.49 19.82 -28.06
CA ILE A 6 -25.12 21.24 -28.14
C ILE A 6 -26.37 22.13 -28.12
N SER A 7 -27.39 21.80 -28.93
CA SER A 7 -28.62 22.59 -28.94
C SER A 7 -29.39 22.53 -27.62
N PHE A 8 -29.38 21.38 -26.94
CA PHE A 8 -29.92 21.24 -25.58
C PHE A 8 -29.15 22.09 -24.56
N SER A 9 -27.81 22.09 -24.62
CA SER A 9 -26.96 22.89 -23.72
C SER A 9 -27.16 24.39 -23.92
N ILE A 10 -27.30 24.84 -25.18
CA ILE A 10 -27.55 26.26 -25.49
C ILE A 10 -28.95 26.67 -25.02
N LYS A 11 -29.96 25.81 -25.20
CA LYS A 11 -31.35 26.09 -24.77
C LYS A 11 -31.46 26.16 -23.24
N ASN A 12 -30.71 25.33 -22.51
CA ASN A 12 -30.73 25.24 -21.05
C ASN A 12 -29.49 25.88 -20.39
N LYS A 13 -29.06 27.05 -20.88
CA LYS A 13 -27.84 27.75 -20.42
C LYS A 13 -27.75 27.94 -18.90
N ALA A 14 -28.88 28.17 -18.23
CA ALA A 14 -28.92 28.35 -16.76
C ALA A 14 -28.66 27.04 -16.02
N LEU A 15 -29.24 25.93 -16.49
CA LEU A 15 -29.04 24.60 -15.92
C LEU A 15 -27.59 24.13 -16.10
N ILE A 16 -27.03 24.33 -17.30
CA ILE A 16 -25.62 24.02 -17.58
C ILE A 16 -24.70 24.88 -16.71
N GLY A 17 -24.99 26.18 -16.56
CA GLY A 17 -24.23 27.06 -15.67
C GLY A 17 -24.22 26.58 -14.22
N LEU A 18 -25.38 26.17 -13.69
CA LEU A 18 -25.49 25.64 -12.33
C LEU A 18 -24.71 24.32 -12.17
N MET A 19 -24.80 23.41 -13.14
CA MET A 19 -24.02 22.18 -13.16
C MET A 19 -22.51 22.46 -13.16
N THR A 20 -22.06 23.43 -13.96
CA THR A 20 -20.64 23.85 -13.99
C THR A 20 -20.20 24.39 -12.64
N ILE A 21 -20.99 25.24 -12.00
CA ILE A 21 -20.68 25.77 -10.66
C ILE A 21 -20.63 24.63 -9.64
N GLY A 22 -21.58 23.70 -9.69
CA GLY A 22 -21.58 22.50 -8.84
C GLY A 22 -20.33 21.66 -9.02
N LEU A 23 -19.88 21.48 -10.27
CA LEU A 23 -18.63 20.80 -10.61
C LEU A 23 -17.39 21.52 -10.06
N ILE A 24 -17.36 22.85 -10.15
CA ILE A 24 -16.25 23.65 -9.59
C ILE A 24 -16.20 23.49 -8.07
N ILE A 25 -17.34 23.63 -7.37
CA ILE A 25 -17.41 23.48 -5.91
C ILE A 25 -17.00 22.06 -5.50
N GLY A 26 -17.52 21.04 -6.19
CA GLY A 26 -17.16 19.65 -5.95
C GLY A 26 -15.68 19.36 -6.21
N GLY A 27 -15.11 19.97 -7.27
CA GLY A 27 -13.69 19.88 -7.59
C GLY A 27 -12.80 20.51 -6.53
N ILE A 28 -13.15 21.71 -6.05
CA ILE A 28 -12.42 22.40 -4.97
C ILE A 28 -12.48 21.56 -3.69
N TYR A 29 -13.66 21.06 -3.33
CA TYR A 29 -13.84 20.20 -2.16
C TYR A 29 -13.06 18.89 -2.25
N SER A 30 -12.98 18.30 -3.44
CA SER A 30 -12.17 17.10 -3.67
C SER A 30 -10.68 17.44 -3.56
N MET A 31 -10.23 18.56 -4.11
CA MET A 31 -8.84 18.99 -4.06
C MET A 31 -8.34 19.16 -2.62
N THR A 32 -9.17 19.68 -1.71
CA THR A 32 -8.80 19.81 -0.30
C THR A 32 -8.81 18.50 0.48
N LYS A 33 -9.40 17.44 -0.07
CA LYS A 33 -9.53 16.11 0.56
C LYS A 33 -8.59 15.05 0.00
N VAL A 34 -8.00 15.28 -1.17
CA VAL A 34 -7.04 14.34 -1.75
C VAL A 34 -5.82 14.28 -0.83
N PRO A 35 -5.44 13.10 -0.32
CA PRO A 35 -4.24 12.95 0.47
C PRO A 35 -3.04 13.32 -0.43
N LEU A 36 -2.27 14.29 0.03
CA LEU A 36 -1.06 14.73 -0.65
C LEU A 36 0.13 14.14 0.07
N ASP A 37 0.85 13.24 -0.60
CA ASP A 37 2.15 12.75 -0.15
C ASP A 37 3.27 13.35 -0.99
N ALA A 38 4.39 13.65 -0.34
CA ALA A 38 5.53 14.33 -0.96
C ALA A 38 6.30 13.43 -1.94
N MET A 39 6.16 12.11 -1.81
CA MET A 39 6.82 11.11 -2.64
C MET A 39 5.88 9.92 -2.86
N PRO A 40 5.92 9.29 -4.05
CA PRO A 40 5.22 8.04 -4.25
C PRO A 40 5.84 6.96 -3.37
N ASP A 41 5.01 6.03 -2.88
CA ASP A 41 5.50 4.85 -2.19
C ASP A 41 6.25 3.96 -3.19
N ILE A 42 7.54 3.78 -2.96
CA ILE A 42 8.44 2.92 -3.74
C ILE A 42 8.86 1.68 -2.94
N THR A 43 8.28 1.46 -1.76
CA THR A 43 8.60 0.31 -0.91
C THR A 43 7.96 -0.96 -1.46
N ASN A 44 8.67 -2.08 -1.33
CA ASN A 44 8.11 -3.38 -1.66
C ASN A 44 7.08 -3.80 -0.61
N ASN A 45 6.10 -4.61 -1.02
CA ASN A 45 5.20 -5.24 -0.06
C ASN A 45 6.00 -6.26 0.74
N GLN A 46 6.15 -6.03 2.04
CA GLN A 46 6.99 -6.86 2.89
C GLN A 46 6.24 -7.30 4.15
N VAL A 47 6.40 -8.57 4.52
CA VAL A 47 5.90 -9.14 5.77
C VAL A 47 7.06 -9.39 6.71
N LEU A 48 6.98 -8.84 7.92
CA LEU A 48 8.00 -8.97 8.95
C LEU A 48 7.53 -9.90 10.06
N VAL A 49 8.22 -11.02 10.24
CA VAL A 49 8.00 -11.98 11.32
C VAL A 49 9.08 -11.78 12.37
N ILE A 50 8.67 -11.33 13.57
CA ILE A 50 9.57 -11.08 14.69
C ILE A 50 9.30 -12.13 15.77
N THR A 51 10.32 -12.91 16.11
CA THR A 51 10.24 -13.91 17.18
C THR A 51 11.27 -13.60 18.26
N THR A 52 10.82 -13.54 19.52
CA THR A 52 11.68 -13.28 20.67
C THR A 52 11.92 -14.56 21.47
N ALA A 53 13.18 -14.84 21.79
CA ALA A 53 13.60 -16.03 22.52
C ALA A 53 14.75 -15.69 23.50
N PRO A 54 14.46 -14.97 24.60
CA PRO A 54 15.46 -14.25 25.41
C PRO A 54 16.56 -15.12 26.06
N ASN A 55 16.39 -16.44 26.11
CA ASN A 55 17.34 -17.37 26.71
C ASN A 55 18.21 -18.12 25.70
N LEU A 56 18.01 -17.89 24.39
CA LEU A 56 18.76 -18.58 23.35
C LEU A 56 19.91 -17.72 22.83
N GLY A 57 21.07 -18.36 22.63
CA GLY A 57 22.22 -17.76 21.96
C GLY A 57 21.91 -17.48 20.48
N THR A 58 22.73 -16.66 19.82
CA THR A 58 22.53 -16.32 18.40
C THR A 58 22.50 -17.56 17.50
N GLU A 59 23.38 -18.53 17.76
CA GLU A 59 23.46 -19.78 16.99
C GLU A 59 22.25 -20.69 17.24
N ASP A 60 21.82 -20.80 18.50
CA ASP A 60 20.61 -21.56 18.86
C ASP A 60 19.35 -20.94 18.24
N ILE A 61 19.24 -19.61 18.23
CA ILE A 61 18.11 -18.92 17.58
C ILE A 61 18.08 -19.16 16.08
N GLU A 62 19.24 -19.12 15.44
CA GLU A 62 19.34 -19.41 14.01
C GLU A 62 18.83 -20.82 13.71
N GLN A 63 19.33 -21.82 14.44
CA GLN A 63 19.03 -23.22 14.18
C GLN A 63 17.60 -23.61 14.56
N PHE A 64 17.11 -23.17 15.72
CA PHE A 64 15.83 -23.62 16.28
C PHE A 64 14.65 -22.74 15.90
N VAL A 65 14.88 -21.47 15.57
CA VAL A 65 13.81 -20.51 15.29
C VAL A 65 13.89 -20.02 13.86
N THR A 66 14.93 -19.26 13.51
CA THR A 66 15.02 -18.56 12.22
C THR A 66 14.94 -19.53 11.04
N TYR A 67 15.74 -20.60 11.06
CA TYR A 67 15.77 -21.59 9.99
C TYR A 67 14.42 -22.32 9.83
N GLN A 68 13.72 -22.59 10.94
CA GLN A 68 12.39 -23.22 10.88
C GLN A 68 11.34 -22.27 10.30
N VAL A 69 11.41 -20.99 10.66
CA VAL A 69 10.53 -19.96 10.09
C VAL A 69 10.78 -19.84 8.59
N GLU A 70 12.04 -19.76 8.15
CA GLU A 70 12.39 -19.70 6.72
C GLU A 70 11.86 -20.90 5.94
N LEU A 71 12.05 -22.12 6.44
CA LEU A 71 11.53 -23.33 5.79
C LEU A 71 10.01 -23.32 5.67
N ALA A 72 9.31 -22.78 6.68
CA ALA A 72 7.86 -22.67 6.66
C ALA A 72 7.37 -21.66 5.62
N VAL A 73 8.10 -20.55 5.41
CA VAL A 73 7.73 -19.51 4.42
C VAL A 73 8.31 -19.74 3.03
N ALA A 74 9.27 -20.65 2.86
CA ALA A 74 9.93 -20.94 1.60
C ALA A 74 8.99 -21.41 0.46
N ASN A 75 7.83 -21.97 0.81
CA ASN A 75 6.84 -22.46 -0.16
C ASN A 75 5.66 -21.50 -0.38
N LEU A 76 5.73 -20.27 0.15
CA LEU A 76 4.69 -19.28 -0.08
C LEU A 76 4.70 -18.83 -1.56
N PRO A 77 3.53 -18.72 -2.21
CA PRO A 77 3.44 -18.15 -3.54
C PRO A 77 3.80 -16.66 -3.52
N ASP A 78 4.30 -16.15 -4.65
CA ASP A 78 4.61 -14.74 -4.89
C ASP A 78 5.70 -14.12 -3.98
N VAL A 79 6.58 -14.93 -3.39
CA VAL A 79 7.77 -14.45 -2.66
C VAL A 79 8.93 -14.24 -3.63
N THR A 80 9.52 -13.05 -3.60
CA THR A 80 10.70 -12.66 -4.39
C THR A 80 11.99 -12.87 -3.61
N GLU A 81 12.03 -12.49 -2.34
CA GLU A 81 13.21 -12.64 -1.48
C GLU A 81 12.83 -12.90 -0.02
N ILE A 82 13.64 -13.72 0.65
CA ILE A 82 13.56 -13.96 2.09
C ILE A 82 14.88 -13.49 2.69
N ARG A 83 14.79 -12.60 3.68
CA ARG A 83 15.95 -12.09 4.43
C ARG A 83 15.74 -12.31 5.90
N SER A 84 16.72 -12.89 6.57
CA SER A 84 16.67 -13.14 8.00
C SER A 84 17.82 -12.47 8.73
N VAL A 85 17.57 -12.12 9.98
CA VAL A 85 18.57 -11.59 10.91
C VAL A 85 18.35 -12.25 12.26
N SER A 86 19.32 -13.05 12.69
CA SER A 86 19.37 -13.65 14.01
C SER A 86 20.32 -12.88 14.93
N ARG A 87 19.83 -12.54 16.11
CA ARG A 87 20.58 -11.88 17.19
C ARG A 87 20.25 -12.57 18.51
N PHE A 88 21.08 -12.35 19.53
CA PHE A 88 20.78 -12.84 20.87
C PHE A 88 19.36 -12.45 21.29
N GLY A 89 18.55 -13.44 21.65
CA GLY A 89 17.17 -13.23 22.05
C GLY A 89 16.16 -12.86 20.96
N LEU A 90 16.57 -12.72 19.69
CA LEU A 90 15.72 -12.15 18.62
C LEU A 90 15.97 -12.80 17.26
N SER A 91 14.89 -13.21 16.59
CA SER A 91 14.85 -13.61 15.19
C SER A 91 13.94 -12.66 14.41
N VAL A 92 14.42 -12.14 13.29
CA VAL A 92 13.66 -11.26 12.40
C VAL A 92 13.73 -11.81 10.99
N VAL A 93 12.59 -12.23 10.44
CA VAL A 93 12.47 -12.72 9.06
C VAL A 93 11.61 -11.74 8.26
N THR A 94 12.18 -11.22 7.17
CA THR A 94 11.53 -10.32 6.21
C THR A 94 11.25 -11.09 4.94
N ILE A 95 9.99 -11.12 4.53
CA ILE A 95 9.51 -11.77 3.30
C ILE A 95 9.06 -10.66 2.37
N VAL A 96 9.57 -10.63 1.15
CA VAL A 96 9.22 -9.64 0.12
C VAL A 96 8.66 -10.33 -1.11
#